data_AF-A0A2P5BN02-F1
#
_entry.id   AF-A0A2P5BN02-F1
#
_cell.length_a   1.000
_cell.length_b   1.000
_cell.length_c   1.000
_cell.angle_alpha   90.00
_cell.angle_beta   90.00
_cell.angle_gamma   90.00
#
_symmetry.space_group_name_H-M   'P 1'
#
loop_
_entity.id
_entity.type
_entity.pdbx_description
1 polymer ?
#
loop_
_entity_poly.entity_id
_entity_poly.type
_entity_poly.pdbx_seq_one_letter_code
_entity_poly.pdbx_strand_id
1 'polypeptide(L)' 'SLTTVPVLTVPDSNEPYVVYTDASKTGLGCVLMQNGHVVAYASRQLKPHERNYLTHDLELATVIFALKI' A
#
# COMPACT_ATOMS: atom_id res chain seq x y z
N SER A 1 -4.24 1.06 -20.67
CA SER A 1 -4.49 2.36 -20.02
C SER A 1 -5.46 2.16 -18.87
N LEU A 2 -5.05 2.44 -17.63
CA LEU A 2 -5.95 2.54 -16.48
C LEU A 2 -6.58 3.94 -16.50
N THR A 3 -7.60 4.14 -17.33
CA THR A 3 -8.28 5.43 -17.51
C THR A 3 -9.44 5.65 -16.54
N THR A 4 -9.66 4.73 -15.60
CA THR A 4 -10.67 4.88 -14.56
C THR A 4 -9.96 5.21 -13.25
N VAL A 5 -10.04 6.47 -12.82
CA VAL A 5 -9.63 6.83 -11.46
C VAL A 5 -10.55 6.05 -10.52
N PRO A 6 -10.02 5.17 -9.66
CA PRO A 6 -10.85 4.47 -8.68
C PRO A 6 -11.53 5.54 -7.82
N VAL A 7 -12.84 5.40 -7.62
CA VAL A 7 -13.60 6.31 -6.74
C VAL A 7 -13.06 6.11 -5.34
N LEU A 8 -12.23 7.04 -4.87
CA LEU A 8 -11.73 7.06 -3.51
C LEU A 8 -12.90 7.45 -2.61
N THR A 9 -13.24 6.59 -1.66
CA THR A 9 -14.23 6.90 -0.63
C THR A 9 -13.62 7.82 0.41
N VAL A 10 -14.41 8.77 0.91
CA VAL A 10 -14.00 9.64 2.02
C VAL A 10 -13.77 8.76 3.26
N PRO A 11 -12.61 8.87 3.93
CA PRO A 11 -12.34 8.10 5.13
C PRO A 11 -13.35 8.42 6.24
N ASP A 12 -13.84 7.39 6.92
CA ASP A 12 -14.62 7.55 8.16
C ASP A 12 -13.68 7.36 9.37
N SER A 13 -13.60 8.36 10.24
CA SER A 13 -12.77 8.30 11.45
C SER A 13 -13.27 7.31 12.50
N ASN A 14 -14.52 6.86 12.40
CA ASN A 14 -15.14 5.94 13.36
C ASN A 14 -15.01 4.47 12.96
N GLU A 15 -14.59 4.19 11.72
CA GLU A 15 -14.48 2.84 11.18
C GLU A 15 -13.02 2.38 11.12
N PRO A 16 -12.74 1.10 11.44
CA PRO A 16 -11.39 0.57 11.33
C PRO A 16 -10.96 0.51 9.86
N TYR A 17 -9.68 0.76 9.64
CA TYR A 17 -9.07 0.54 8.33
C TYR A 17 -8.58 -0.90 8.20
N VAL A 18 -8.72 -1.42 6.99
CA VAL A 18 -8.04 -2.64 6.54
C VAL A 18 -6.97 -2.24 5.54
N VAL A 19 -5.73 -2.62 5.83
CA VAL A 19 -4.58 -2.35 4.96
C VAL A 19 -4.21 -3.63 4.24
N TYR A 20 -4.19 -3.57 2.91
CA TYR A 20 -3.61 -4.60 2.06
C TYR A 20 -2.25 -4.16 1.57
N THR A 21 -1.25 -5.03 1.69
CA THR A 21 0.14 -4.76 1.29
C THR A 21 0.58 -5.75 0.23
N ASP A 22 1.38 -5.28 -0.72
CA ASP A 22 2.07 -6.13 -1.70
C ASP A 22 3.51 -5.64 -1.90
N ALA A 23 4.44 -6.58 -1.94
CA ALA A 23 5.85 -6.30 -2.11
C ALA A 23 6.39 -7.01 -3.35
N SER A 24 7.11 -6.28 -4.20
CA SER A 24 7.81 -6.84 -5.35
C SER A 24 9.28 -6.41 -5.36
N LYS A 25 10.09 -7.04 -6.22
CA LYS A 25 11.48 -6.61 -6.47
C LYS A 25 11.61 -5.21 -7.10
N THR A 26 10.50 -4.57 -7.45
CA THR A 26 10.48 -3.27 -8.14
C THR A 26 9.89 -2.15 -7.30
N GLY A 27 8.99 -2.47 -6.37
CA GLY A 27 8.28 -1.49 -5.57
C GLY A 27 7.45 -2.13 -4.46
N LEU A 28 7.04 -1.26 -3.55
CA LEU A 28 6.12 -1.56 -2.47
C LEU A 28 4.78 -0.92 -2.79
N GLY A 29 3.69 -1.63 -2.53
CA GLY A 29 2.33 -1.16 -2.74
C GLY A 29 1.46 -1.45 -1.52
N CYS A 30 0.53 -0.56 -1.25
CA CYS A 30 -0.54 -0.84 -0.31
C CYS A 30 -1.83 -0.10 -0.66
N VAL A 31 -2.93 -0.66 -0.17
CA VAL A 31 -4.29 -0.17 -0.36
C VAL A 31 -4.94 -0.06 1.00
N LEU A 32 -5.46 1.12 1.30
CA LEU A 32 -6.24 1.39 2.50
C LEU A 32 -7.73 1.22 2.17
N MET A 33 -8.44 0.39 2.93
CA MET A 33 -9.84 0.07 2.68
C MET A 33 -10.69 0.22 3.94
N GLN A 34 -11.95 0.61 3.75
CA GLN A 34 -12.99 0.63 4.78
C GLN A 34 -14.27 0.07 4.17
N ASN A 35 -14.95 -0.85 4.88
CA ASN A 35 -16.24 -1.41 4.46
C ASN A 35 -16.25 -1.94 3.01
N GLY A 36 -15.13 -2.52 2.55
CA GLY A 36 -14.98 -3.07 1.19
C GLY A 36 -14.71 -2.02 0.10
N HIS A 37 -14.62 -0.74 0.45
CA HIS A 37 -14.28 0.35 -0.47
C HIS A 37 -12.84 0.82 -0.28
N VAL A 38 -12.25 1.33 -1.36
CA VAL A 38 -10.89 1.85 -1.33
C VAL A 38 -10.90 3.31 -0.91
N VAL A 39 -10.14 3.60 0.15
CA VAL A 39 -9.93 4.94 0.68
C VAL A 39 -8.71 5.59 0.04
N ALA A 40 -7.60 4.84 -0.06
CA ALA A 40 -6.36 5.35 -0.63
C ALA A 40 -5.50 4.24 -1.23
N TYR A 41 -4.71 4.63 -2.24
CA TYR A 41 -3.62 3.83 -2.76
C TYR A 41 -2.31 4.53 -2.45
N ALA A 42 -1.32 3.76 -2.00
CA ALA A 42 0.04 4.26 -1.88
C ALA A 42 1.00 3.25 -2.49
N SER A 43 1.98 3.75 -3.22
CA SER A 43 3.05 2.92 -3.75
C SER A 43 4.33 3.72 -3.84
N ARG A 44 5.47 3.04 -3.71
CA ARG A 44 6.77 3.63 -3.99
C ARG A 44 7.68 2.61 -4.64
N GLN A 45 8.56 3.08 -5.52
CA GLN A 45 9.64 2.23 -6.04
C GLN A 45 10.64 1.92 -4.93
N LEU A 46 11.26 0.73 -5.03
CA LEU A 46 12.36 0.36 -4.16
C LEU A 46 13.58 1.22 -4.44
N LYS A 47 14.24 1.67 -3.37
CA LYS A 47 15.56 2.28 -3.47
C LYS A 47 16.57 1.21 -3.91
N PRO A 48 17.68 1.59 -4.57
CA PRO A 48 18.68 0.65 -5.07
C PRO A 48 19.18 -0.35 -4.02
N HIS A 49 19.32 0.07 -2.75
CA HIS A 49 19.75 -0.81 -1.65
C HIS A 49 18.65 -1.76 -1.17
N GLU A 50 17.38 -1.37 -1.24
CA GLU A 50 16.25 -2.20 -0.81
C GLU A 50 16.00 -3.35 -1.80
N ARG A 51 16.47 -3.24 -3.06
CA ARG A 51 16.36 -4.32 -4.05
C ARG A 51 17.12 -5.60 -3.66
N ASN A 52 18.09 -5.47 -2.76
CA ASN A 52 18.87 -6.60 -2.26
C ASN A 52 18.24 -7.26 -1.03
N TYR A 53 17.14 -6.71 -0.51
CA TYR A 53 16.43 -7.28 0.64
C TYR A 53 15.78 -8.61 0.27
N LEU A 54 15.70 -9.50 1.27
CA LEU A 54 14.98 -10.76 1.13
C LEU A 54 13.48 -10.47 1.08
N THR A 55 12.69 -11.40 0.54
CA THR A 55 11.24 -11.20 0.40
C THR A 55 10.56 -10.86 1.72
N HIS A 56 10.95 -11.49 2.83
CA HIS A 56 10.38 -11.19 4.14
C HIS A 56 10.69 -9.77 4.64
N ASP A 57 11.87 -9.24 4.32
CA ASP A 57 12.26 -7.86 4.64
C ASP A 57 11.47 -6.85 3.80
N LEU A 58 11.18 -7.20 2.54
CA LEU A 58 10.34 -6.40 1.64
C LEU A 58 8.88 -6.37 2.10
N GLU A 59 8.34 -7.50 2.55
CA GLU A 59 7.01 -7.58 3.18
C GLU A 59 6.95 -6.66 4.40
N LEU A 60 7.93 -6.76 5.30
CA LEU A 60 8.01 -5.90 6.48
C LEU A 60 8.13 -4.41 6.10
N ALA A 61 8.96 -4.08 5.11
CA ALA A 61 9.12 -2.72 4.61
C ALA A 61 7.81 -2.16 4.05
N THR A 62 6.96 -3.01 3.45
CA THR A 62 5.65 -2.62 2.93
C THR A 62 4.67 -2.33 4.04
N VAL A 63 4.66 -3.14 5.11
CA VAL A 63 3.84 -2.88 6.31
C VAL A 63 4.27 -1.57 6.97
N ILE A 64 5.57 -1.36 7.18
CA ILE A 64 6.10 -0.10 7.74
C ILE A 64 5.76 1.10 6.85
N PHE A 65 5.82 0.93 5.53
CA PHE A 65 5.41 1.95 4.58
C PHE A 65 3.93 2.28 4.70
N ALA A 66 3.08 1.26 4.80
CA ALA A 66 1.63 1.45 4.92
C ALA A 66 1.21 2.12 6.24
N LEU A 67 1.92 1.84 7.34
CA LEU A 67 1.68 2.49 8.64
C LEU A 67 2.13 3.97 8.70
N LYS A 68 2.87 4.45 7.70
CA LYS A 68 3.34 5.83 7.62
C LYS A 68 2.44 6.73 6.75
N ILE A 69 1.38 6.16 6.17
CA ILE A 69 0.35 6.87 5.41
C ILE A 69 -0.57 7.59 6.40
#